data_AF-A0AAY4DY86-F1
#
_entry.id   AF-A0AAY4DY86-F1
#
_cell.length_a   1.000
_cell.length_b   1.000
_cell.length_c   1.000
_cell.angle_alpha   90.00
_cell.angle_beta   90.00
_cell.angle_gamma   90.00
#
_symmetry.space_group_name_H-M   'P 1'
#
loop_
_entity.id
_entity.type
_entity.pdbx_description
1 polymer ?
#
loop_
_entity_poly.entity_id
_entity_poly.type
_entity_poly.pdbx_seq_one_letter_code
_entity_poly.pdbx_strand_id
1 'polypeptide(L)'
;MGNLIKVLTRDIDNNGGNFFLDFENAQPTEAERQVWEKVNEVLREAVHVLEDLQSYSGAGEAIRQAIQHPNEDRMQEKAWSAVRPLVFKLKKFYEFSLKLEGALHGLLRFLTSTRCSPTQHLEQEQALARQFAEILHFTLRFDELKMTNPAIQNDFSYYRRTLSRMRINKVSEESEVNNELANRMSLFYANATPMLKTLSDATTKFVSEMKGCIKVLREQQPNSVEGLLNALRYTTKHLNDETTSKQIKSMLQAN
;
A
#
# COMPACT_ATOMS: atom_id res chain seq x y z
N MET A 1 17.12 18.50 4.81
CA MET A 1 17.19 17.74 3.53
C MET A 1 18.57 17.16 3.19
N GLY A 2 19.71 17.77 3.56
CA GLY A 2 21.05 17.27 3.19
C GLY A 2 21.46 15.88 3.74
N ASN A 3 20.83 15.38 4.81
CA ASN A 3 21.13 14.05 5.36
C ASN A 3 20.40 12.91 4.62
N LEU A 4 19.29 13.18 3.95
CA LEU A 4 18.56 12.16 3.19
C LEU A 4 19.30 11.78 1.90
N ILE A 5 19.89 12.78 1.24
CA ILE A 5 20.74 12.59 0.06
C ILE A 5 21.96 11.72 0.41
N LYS A 6 22.63 11.99 1.54
CA LYS A 6 23.78 11.18 2.01
C LYS A 6 23.43 9.73 2.35
N VAL A 7 22.19 9.47 2.78
CA VAL A 7 21.71 8.11 3.08
C VAL A 7 21.37 7.37 1.78
N LEU A 8 20.84 8.08 0.76
CA LEU A 8 20.58 7.50 -0.56
C LEU A 8 21.86 7.24 -1.36
N THR A 9 22.94 8.01 -1.15
CA THR A 9 24.19 7.85 -1.90
C THR A 9 25.19 6.87 -1.29
N ARG A 10 25.00 6.42 -0.04
CA ARG A 10 26.05 5.71 0.72
C ARG A 10 26.50 4.37 0.13
N ASP A 11 25.68 3.74 -0.73
CA ASP A 11 26.03 2.51 -1.46
C ASP A 11 26.17 2.73 -2.99
N ILE A 12 26.02 3.98 -3.47
CA ILE A 12 26.17 4.37 -4.89
C ILE A 12 27.64 4.75 -5.21
N ASP A 13 28.44 4.98 -4.17
CA ASP A 13 29.77 5.59 -4.22
C ASP A 13 30.89 4.72 -4.85
N ASN A 14 30.60 3.52 -5.33
CA ASN A 14 31.59 2.76 -6.10
C ASN A 14 31.57 3.08 -7.61
N ASN A 15 30.58 3.83 -8.15
CA ASN A 15 30.66 4.31 -9.54
C ASN A 15 29.71 5.44 -10.03
N GLY A 16 28.95 6.16 -9.20
CA GLY A 16 27.90 7.08 -9.70
C GLY A 16 27.95 8.50 -9.14
N GLY A 17 28.08 9.51 -10.00
CA GLY A 17 28.00 10.92 -9.62
C GLY A 17 26.67 11.28 -8.91
N ASN A 18 26.69 12.40 -8.18
CA ASN A 18 25.48 12.96 -7.56
C ASN A 18 24.39 13.15 -8.63
N PHE A 19 23.30 12.37 -8.55
CA PHE A 19 22.14 12.54 -9.42
C PHE A 19 21.16 13.55 -8.80
N PHE A 20 20.50 14.34 -9.65
CA PHE A 20 19.57 15.40 -9.25
C PHE A 20 18.12 14.93 -9.38
N LEU A 21 17.30 15.20 -8.36
CA LEU A 21 15.85 14.98 -8.37
C LEU A 21 15.14 16.31 -8.11
N ASP A 22 14.39 16.80 -9.10
CA ASP A 22 13.59 18.02 -8.96
C ASP A 22 12.26 17.74 -8.24
N PHE A 23 12.25 17.89 -6.93
CA PHE A 23 11.03 17.75 -6.13
C PHE A 23 10.07 18.94 -6.25
N GLU A 24 10.50 20.08 -6.80
CA GLU A 24 9.68 21.28 -6.85
C GLU A 24 8.89 21.36 -8.16
N ASN A 25 9.57 21.19 -9.30
CA ASN A 25 8.99 21.51 -10.61
C ASN A 25 8.89 20.33 -11.58
N ALA A 26 9.30 19.11 -11.19
CA ALA A 26 9.21 17.94 -12.07
C ALA A 26 7.81 17.76 -12.69
N GLN A 27 7.76 17.79 -14.02
CA GLN A 27 6.56 17.55 -14.82
C GLN A 27 6.65 16.18 -15.49
N PRO A 28 5.54 15.45 -15.63
CA PRO A 28 5.56 14.15 -16.27
C PRO A 28 5.92 14.28 -17.75
N THR A 29 6.87 13.45 -18.19
CA THR A 29 7.11 13.21 -19.61
C THR A 29 5.90 12.52 -20.25
N GLU A 30 5.86 12.48 -21.59
CA GLU A 30 4.79 11.76 -22.30
C GLU A 30 4.76 10.26 -21.95
N ALA A 31 5.93 9.67 -21.65
CA ALA A 31 6.04 8.28 -21.24
C ALA A 31 5.48 8.05 -19.83
N GLU A 32 5.66 9.02 -18.92
CA GLU A 32 5.18 8.95 -17.53
C GLU A 32 3.68 9.22 -17.41
N ARG A 33 3.11 10.05 -18.31
CA ARG A 33 1.78 10.67 -18.14
C ARG A 33 0.68 9.71 -17.70
N GLN A 34 0.57 8.54 -18.33
CA GLN A 34 -0.48 7.59 -18.00
C GLN A 34 -0.36 7.02 -16.57
N VAL A 35 0.87 6.70 -16.13
CA VAL A 35 1.11 6.20 -14.78
C VAL A 35 0.94 7.34 -13.79
N TRP A 36 1.48 8.51 -14.15
CA TRP A 36 1.45 9.71 -13.33
C TRP A 36 0.02 10.14 -13.00
N GLU A 37 -0.89 10.18 -13.99
CA GLU A 37 -2.29 10.57 -13.78
C GLU A 37 -3.00 9.65 -12.78
N LYS A 38 -2.85 8.32 -12.95
CA LYS A 38 -3.45 7.33 -12.05
C LYS A 38 -2.93 7.46 -10.62
N VAL A 39 -1.63 7.67 -10.46
CA VAL A 39 -1.02 7.83 -9.14
C VAL A 39 -1.41 9.18 -8.52
N ASN A 40 -1.54 10.23 -9.33
CA ASN A 40 -1.92 11.56 -8.89
C ASN A 40 -3.37 11.59 -8.36
N GLU A 41 -4.28 10.83 -8.95
CA GLU A 41 -5.64 10.66 -8.40
C GLU A 41 -5.61 10.10 -6.97
N VAL A 42 -4.79 9.07 -6.73
CA VAL A 42 -4.61 8.47 -5.40
C VAL A 42 -3.95 9.46 -4.44
N LEU A 43 -2.93 10.21 -4.87
CA LEU A 43 -2.25 11.22 -4.05
C LEU A 43 -3.15 12.41 -3.68
N ARG A 44 -4.06 12.82 -4.57
CA ARG A 44 -5.09 13.83 -4.24
C ARG A 44 -6.04 13.33 -3.15
N GLU A 45 -6.49 12.09 -3.23
CA GLU A 45 -7.32 11.47 -2.18
C GLU A 45 -6.55 11.30 -0.87
N ALA A 46 -5.23 11.06 -0.93
CA ALA A 46 -4.36 10.91 0.24
C ALA A 46 -4.39 12.12 1.19
N VAL A 47 -4.50 13.33 0.63
CA VAL A 47 -4.61 14.58 1.42
C VAL A 47 -5.85 14.54 2.31
N HIS A 48 -7.00 14.20 1.74
CA HIS A 48 -8.26 14.12 2.48
C HIS A 48 -8.27 12.98 3.50
N VAL A 49 -7.63 11.85 3.19
CA VAL A 49 -7.45 10.74 4.14
C VAL A 49 -6.65 11.19 5.36
N LEU A 50 -5.58 11.98 5.18
CA LEU A 50 -4.82 12.54 6.30
C LEU A 50 -5.64 13.55 7.10
N GLU A 51 -6.37 14.45 6.45
CA GLU A 51 -7.26 15.41 7.12
C GLU A 51 -8.32 14.69 7.98
N ASP A 52 -8.96 13.66 7.43
CA ASP A 52 -9.95 12.86 8.14
C ASP A 52 -9.38 12.10 9.34
N LEU A 53 -8.14 11.62 9.23
CA LEU A 53 -7.44 10.93 10.33
C LEU A 53 -7.00 11.92 11.41
N GLN A 54 -6.50 13.11 11.02
CA GLN A 54 -6.16 14.18 11.96
C GLN A 54 -7.39 14.64 12.75
N SER A 55 -8.56 14.68 12.12
CA SER A 55 -9.82 15.05 12.76
C SER A 55 -10.48 13.90 13.54
N TYR A 56 -9.85 12.72 13.64
CA TYR A 56 -10.45 11.54 14.27
C TYR A 56 -10.42 11.67 15.80
N SER A 57 -11.54 12.13 16.39
CA SER A 57 -11.66 12.33 17.84
C SER A 57 -11.98 11.07 18.64
N GLY A 58 -12.52 10.05 17.98
CA GLY A 58 -12.99 8.82 18.63
C GLY A 58 -14.35 8.95 19.32
N ALA A 59 -14.96 7.82 19.70
CA ALA A 59 -16.25 7.74 20.40
C ALA A 59 -16.11 7.27 21.86
N GLY A 60 -14.91 7.37 22.45
CA GLY A 60 -14.56 6.75 23.72
C GLY A 60 -15.49 7.09 24.90
N GLU A 61 -15.94 8.33 25.02
CA GLU A 61 -16.84 8.73 26.12
C GLU A 61 -18.23 8.09 25.99
N ALA A 62 -18.83 8.15 24.81
CA ALA A 62 -20.14 7.52 24.57
C ALA A 62 -20.04 5.99 24.75
N ILE A 63 -18.95 5.38 24.29
CA ILE A 63 -18.68 3.95 24.46
C ILE A 63 -18.55 3.58 25.94
N ARG A 64 -17.82 4.36 26.75
CA ARG A 64 -17.70 4.13 28.20
C ARG A 64 -19.06 4.19 28.90
N GLN A 65 -19.87 5.20 28.59
CA GLN A 65 -21.23 5.35 29.14
C GLN A 65 -22.11 4.13 28.79
N ALA A 66 -22.08 3.68 27.52
CA ALA A 66 -22.82 2.48 27.12
C ALA A 66 -22.34 1.20 27.80
N ILE A 67 -21.04 1.05 28.07
CA ILE A 67 -20.50 -0.12 28.78
C ILE A 67 -20.91 -0.10 30.27
N GLN A 68 -20.91 1.08 30.91
CA GLN A 68 -21.30 1.25 32.31
C GLN A 68 -22.82 1.05 32.53
N HIS A 69 -23.64 1.39 31.53
CA HIS A 69 -25.10 1.32 31.57
C HIS A 69 -25.64 0.38 30.48
N PRO A 70 -25.40 -0.95 30.58
CA PRO A 70 -25.72 -1.90 29.51
C PRO A 70 -27.23 -2.08 29.26
N ASN A 71 -28.06 -1.79 30.26
CA ASN A 71 -29.52 -1.93 30.18
C ASN A 71 -30.23 -0.63 29.75
N GLU A 72 -29.48 0.45 29.50
CA GLU A 72 -30.05 1.73 29.06
C GLU A 72 -29.95 1.89 27.54
N ASP A 73 -31.06 1.64 26.84
CA ASP A 73 -31.13 1.71 25.37
C ASP A 73 -30.65 3.05 24.80
N ARG A 74 -30.99 4.16 25.47
CA ARG A 74 -30.55 5.51 25.09
C ARG A 74 -29.03 5.63 25.06
N MET A 75 -28.32 4.99 26.00
CA MET A 75 -26.85 5.03 26.05
C MET A 75 -26.24 4.15 24.96
N GLN A 76 -26.85 2.98 24.68
CA GLN A 76 -26.44 2.12 23.58
C GLN A 76 -26.59 2.82 22.22
N GLU A 77 -27.73 3.47 21.99
CA GLU A 77 -28.02 4.19 20.74
C GLU A 77 -27.10 5.40 20.55
N LYS A 78 -26.80 6.14 21.62
CA LYS A 78 -25.84 7.26 21.60
C LYS A 78 -24.44 6.80 21.21
N ALA A 79 -23.95 5.71 21.81
CA ALA A 79 -22.65 5.15 21.48
C ALA A 79 -22.61 4.61 20.04
N TRP A 80 -23.68 3.94 19.61
CA TRP A 80 -23.81 3.43 18.24
C TRP A 80 -23.79 4.55 17.20
N SER A 81 -24.60 5.59 17.42
CA SER A 81 -24.69 6.76 16.55
C SER A 81 -23.37 7.53 16.47
N ALA A 82 -22.58 7.54 17.54
CA ALA A 82 -21.26 8.16 17.56
C ALA A 82 -20.18 7.32 16.86
N VAL A 83 -20.17 6.00 17.09
CA VAL A 83 -19.10 5.12 16.57
C VAL A 83 -19.27 4.79 15.10
N ARG A 84 -20.52 4.68 14.61
CA ARG A 84 -20.82 4.30 13.22
C ARG A 84 -20.12 5.19 12.18
N PRO A 85 -20.24 6.54 12.19
CA PRO A 85 -19.56 7.38 11.21
C PRO A 85 -18.03 7.30 11.30
N LEU A 86 -17.48 7.07 12.49
CA LEU A 86 -16.04 6.88 12.68
C LEU A 86 -15.55 5.59 12.03
N VAL A 87 -16.28 4.49 12.19
CA VAL A 87 -15.96 3.22 11.54
C VAL A 87 -16.07 3.32 10.02
N PHE A 88 -16.95 4.17 9.49
CA PHE A 88 -16.96 4.46 8.05
C PHE A 88 -15.69 5.19 7.59
N LYS A 89 -15.14 6.11 8.37
CA LYS A 89 -13.81 6.67 8.09
C LYS A 89 -12.75 5.57 8.12
N LEU A 90 -12.78 4.68 9.13
CA LEU A 90 -11.84 3.56 9.21
C LEU A 90 -11.94 2.61 8.01
N LYS A 91 -13.14 2.37 7.49
CA LYS A 91 -13.36 1.61 6.26
C LYS A 91 -12.71 2.31 5.06
N LYS A 92 -12.96 3.61 4.89
CA LYS A 92 -12.35 4.41 3.81
C LYS A 92 -10.83 4.37 3.84
N PHE A 93 -10.20 4.48 5.02
CA PHE A 93 -8.74 4.43 5.13
C PHE A 93 -8.18 3.05 4.73
N TYR A 94 -8.86 1.96 5.12
CA TYR A 94 -8.47 0.61 4.70
C TYR A 94 -8.65 0.41 3.19
N GLU A 95 -9.77 0.86 2.62
CA GLU A 95 -9.99 0.78 1.17
C GLU A 95 -8.98 1.64 0.39
N PHE A 96 -8.60 2.79 0.95
CA PHE A 96 -7.54 3.63 0.40
C PHE A 96 -6.18 2.93 0.41
N SER A 97 -5.86 2.12 1.44
CA SER A 97 -4.60 1.37 1.45
C SER A 97 -4.51 0.39 0.26
N LEU A 98 -5.63 -0.17 -0.20
CA LEU A 98 -5.68 -1.04 -1.39
C LEU A 98 -5.42 -0.26 -2.68
N LYS A 99 -5.95 0.98 -2.78
CA LYS A 99 -5.63 1.88 -3.91
C LYS A 99 -4.15 2.26 -3.92
N LEU A 100 -3.59 2.52 -2.73
CA LEU A 100 -2.18 2.86 -2.56
C LEU A 100 -1.25 1.70 -2.97
N GLU A 101 -1.61 0.45 -2.64
CA GLU A 101 -0.91 -0.75 -3.15
C GLU A 101 -0.90 -0.77 -4.68
N GLY A 102 -2.04 -0.51 -5.33
CA GLY A 102 -2.15 -0.47 -6.79
C GLY A 102 -1.30 0.63 -7.43
N ALA A 103 -1.31 1.83 -6.85
CA ALA A 103 -0.49 2.95 -7.28
C ALA A 103 1.01 2.63 -7.17
N LEU A 104 1.43 2.09 -6.03
CA LEU A 104 2.81 1.66 -5.81
C LEU A 104 3.24 0.61 -6.84
N HIS A 105 2.40 -0.38 -7.10
CA HIS A 105 2.72 -1.42 -8.10
C HIS A 105 2.90 -0.82 -9.50
N GLY A 106 2.09 0.17 -9.88
CA GLY A 106 2.23 0.91 -11.14
C GLY A 106 3.57 1.67 -11.24
N LEU A 107 3.95 2.37 -10.17
CA LEU A 107 5.23 3.07 -10.07
C LEU A 107 6.42 2.10 -10.17
N LEU A 108 6.42 1.03 -9.36
CA LEU A 108 7.50 0.05 -9.36
C LEU A 108 7.67 -0.59 -10.73
N ARG A 109 6.57 -0.96 -11.40
CA ARG A 109 6.64 -1.54 -12.75
C ARG A 109 7.32 -0.61 -13.76
N PHE A 110 7.14 0.70 -13.63
CA PHE A 110 7.75 1.68 -14.53
C PHE A 110 9.21 1.98 -14.14
N LEU A 111 9.42 2.39 -12.89
CA LEU A 111 10.70 2.84 -12.32
C LEU A 111 11.73 1.71 -12.13
N THR A 112 11.31 0.45 -12.18
CA THR A 112 12.20 -0.70 -12.18
C THR A 112 12.11 -1.49 -13.48
N SER A 113 11.61 -0.87 -14.56
CA SER A 113 11.64 -1.50 -15.86
C SER A 113 13.08 -1.71 -16.30
N THR A 114 13.30 -2.68 -17.17
CA THR A 114 14.66 -3.08 -17.47
C THR A 114 15.40 -2.10 -18.39
N ARG A 115 14.72 -1.11 -18.96
CA ARG A 115 15.21 -0.23 -20.05
C ARG A 115 16.50 0.53 -19.73
N CYS A 116 16.70 0.90 -18.48
CA CYS A 116 17.83 1.67 -17.99
C CYS A 116 18.15 1.31 -16.52
N SER A 117 19.27 1.81 -16.01
CA SER A 117 19.69 1.55 -14.63
C SER A 117 18.78 2.28 -13.62
N PRO A 118 18.76 1.86 -12.33
CA PRO A 118 17.96 2.56 -11.31
C PRO A 118 18.27 4.06 -11.21
N THR A 119 19.54 4.46 -11.30
CA THR A 119 19.94 5.87 -11.29
C THR A 119 19.39 6.61 -12.50
N GLN A 120 19.43 5.98 -13.69
CA GLN A 120 18.88 6.58 -14.91
C GLN A 120 17.36 6.72 -14.86
N HIS A 121 16.64 5.75 -14.28
CA HIS A 121 15.19 5.89 -14.04
C HIS A 121 14.89 7.09 -13.15
N LEU A 122 15.65 7.28 -12.08
CA LEU A 122 15.44 8.41 -11.17
C LEU A 122 15.78 9.76 -11.84
N GLU A 123 16.79 9.81 -12.71
CA GLU A 123 17.16 11.03 -13.43
C GLU A 123 16.18 11.40 -14.55
N GLN A 124 15.65 10.39 -15.25
CA GLN A 124 14.79 10.57 -16.42
C GLN A 124 13.31 10.70 -16.03
N GLU A 125 12.87 9.90 -15.07
CA GLU A 125 11.46 9.76 -14.69
C GLU A 125 11.21 10.46 -13.34
N GLN A 126 11.58 11.75 -13.29
CA GLN A 126 11.58 12.54 -12.06
C GLN A 126 10.18 12.73 -11.48
N ALA A 127 9.15 12.82 -12.32
CA ALA A 127 7.78 13.02 -11.86
C ALA A 127 7.25 11.77 -11.14
N LEU A 128 7.53 10.58 -11.68
CA LEU A 128 7.18 9.33 -11.00
C LEU A 128 8.05 9.07 -9.75
N ALA A 129 9.34 9.43 -9.78
CA ALA A 129 10.21 9.35 -8.60
C ALA A 129 9.69 10.25 -7.47
N ARG A 130 9.22 11.46 -7.79
CA ARG A 130 8.55 12.37 -6.85
C ARG A 130 7.28 11.74 -6.28
N GLN A 131 6.40 11.19 -7.11
CA GLN A 131 5.18 10.53 -6.64
C GLN A 131 5.48 9.34 -5.73
N PHE A 132 6.56 8.60 -5.98
CA PHE A 132 6.97 7.52 -5.10
C PHE A 132 7.36 8.04 -3.71
N ALA A 133 8.10 9.16 -3.65
CA ALA A 133 8.41 9.82 -2.38
C ALA A 133 7.16 10.38 -1.68
N GLU A 134 6.20 10.93 -2.42
CA GLU A 134 4.93 11.44 -1.87
C GLU A 134 4.07 10.30 -1.27
N ILE A 135 4.04 9.12 -1.91
CA ILE A 135 3.42 7.91 -1.34
C ILE A 135 4.08 7.56 0.01
N LEU A 136 5.41 7.50 0.06
CA LEU A 136 6.13 7.18 1.30
C LEU A 136 5.89 8.23 2.40
N HIS A 137 5.83 9.51 2.01
CA HIS A 137 5.54 10.61 2.93
C HIS A 137 4.14 10.45 3.55
N PHE A 138 3.11 10.23 2.72
CA PHE A 138 1.76 9.95 3.20
C PHE A 138 1.75 8.75 4.14
N THR A 139 2.40 7.66 3.76
CA THR A 139 2.44 6.41 4.53
C THR A 139 2.98 6.62 5.94
N LEU A 140 4.13 7.28 6.08
CA LEU A 140 4.71 7.57 7.38
C LEU A 140 3.82 8.51 8.18
N ARG A 141 3.26 9.54 7.54
CA ARG A 141 2.41 10.51 8.23
C ARG A 141 1.10 9.90 8.75
N PHE A 142 0.48 9.02 7.96
CA PHE A 142 -0.70 8.28 8.38
C PHE A 142 -0.39 7.40 9.58
N ASP A 143 0.71 6.64 9.51
CA ASP A 143 1.09 5.70 10.55
C ASP A 143 1.47 6.40 11.87
N GLU A 144 2.17 7.54 11.80
CA GLU A 144 2.43 8.41 12.97
C GLU A 144 1.14 8.83 13.69
N LEU A 145 0.18 9.37 12.94
CA LEU A 145 -1.11 9.81 13.48
C LEU A 145 -1.87 8.64 14.09
N LYS A 146 -1.90 7.50 13.40
CA LYS A 146 -2.55 6.28 13.89
C LYS A 146 -1.91 5.79 15.19
N MET A 147 -0.58 5.77 15.29
CA MET A 147 0.14 5.29 16.47
C MET A 147 -0.18 6.12 17.73
N THR A 148 -0.42 7.41 17.56
CA THR A 148 -0.77 8.32 18.67
C THR A 148 -2.27 8.31 19.02
N ASN A 149 -3.12 7.60 18.27
CA ASN A 149 -4.56 7.60 18.46
C ASN A 149 -5.11 6.20 18.84
N PRO A 150 -5.14 5.85 20.14
CA PRO A 150 -5.65 4.55 20.60
C PRO A 150 -7.17 4.38 20.38
N ALA A 151 -7.92 5.46 20.13
CA ALA A 151 -9.37 5.38 19.92
C ALA A 151 -9.74 4.57 18.68
N ILE A 152 -8.90 4.58 17.64
CA ILE A 152 -9.13 3.86 16.38
C ILE A 152 -9.41 2.36 16.62
N GLN A 153 -8.55 1.69 17.38
CA GLN A 153 -8.72 0.26 17.67
C GLN A 153 -9.89 0.00 18.64
N ASN A 154 -10.07 0.89 19.62
CA ASN A 154 -11.13 0.75 20.62
C ASN A 154 -12.53 0.90 20.02
N ASP A 155 -12.72 1.93 19.18
CA ASP A 155 -13.97 2.20 18.48
C ASP A 155 -14.33 1.04 17.55
N PHE A 156 -13.36 0.58 16.75
CA PHE A 156 -13.61 -0.54 15.83
C PHE A 156 -13.91 -1.85 16.57
N SER A 157 -13.21 -2.11 17.68
CA SER A 157 -13.45 -3.27 18.53
C SER A 157 -14.83 -3.22 19.20
N TYR A 158 -15.28 -2.03 19.64
CA TYR A 158 -16.62 -1.84 20.16
C TYR A 158 -17.68 -2.08 19.06
N TYR A 159 -17.51 -1.48 17.88
CA TYR A 159 -18.40 -1.66 16.75
C TYR A 159 -18.60 -3.13 16.38
N ARG A 160 -17.50 -3.90 16.25
CA ARG A 160 -17.57 -5.34 15.94
C ARG A 160 -18.36 -6.14 16.98
N ARG A 161 -18.14 -5.86 18.27
CA ARG A 161 -18.86 -6.54 19.37
C ARG A 161 -20.35 -6.20 19.35
N THR A 162 -20.69 -4.93 19.14
CA THR A 162 -22.08 -4.46 19.11
C THR A 162 -22.82 -5.01 17.89
N LEU A 163 -22.21 -4.97 16.70
CA LEU A 163 -22.79 -5.51 15.48
C LEU A 163 -23.07 -7.03 15.59
N SER A 164 -22.16 -7.78 16.19
CA SER A 164 -22.35 -9.23 16.43
C SER A 164 -23.59 -9.51 17.29
N ARG A 165 -23.79 -8.76 18.38
CA ARG A 165 -24.99 -8.87 19.24
C ARG A 165 -26.27 -8.45 18.52
N MET A 166 -26.22 -7.37 17.74
CA MET A 166 -27.39 -6.87 17.00
C MET A 166 -27.88 -7.85 15.93
N ARG A 167 -26.97 -8.52 15.22
CA ARG A 167 -27.32 -9.52 14.19
C ARG A 167 -27.97 -10.79 14.75
N ILE A 168 -27.70 -11.13 16.02
CA ILE A 168 -28.38 -12.25 16.70
C ILE A 168 -29.84 -11.87 17.02
N ASN A 169 -30.11 -10.59 17.27
CA ASN A 169 -31.41 -10.09 17.73
C ASN A 169 -32.31 -9.52 16.61
N LYS A 170 -31.76 -9.15 15.45
CA LYS A 170 -32.51 -8.63 14.28
C LYS A 170 -32.06 -9.30 12.98
N VAL A 171 -33.02 -9.85 12.24
CA VAL A 171 -32.83 -10.46 10.91
C VAL A 171 -32.64 -9.35 9.86
N SER A 172 -31.51 -9.42 9.14
CA SER A 172 -31.21 -8.70 7.88
C SER A 172 -31.40 -7.18 7.82
N GLU A 173 -30.49 -6.43 8.45
CA GLU A 173 -29.99 -5.21 7.81
C GLU A 173 -28.62 -5.52 7.20
N GLU A 174 -28.46 -5.21 5.90
CA GLU A 174 -27.16 -5.29 5.23
C GLU A 174 -26.18 -4.30 5.89
N SER A 175 -25.41 -4.80 6.85
CA SER A 175 -24.33 -4.01 7.43
C SER A 175 -23.23 -3.81 6.38
N GLU A 176 -22.96 -2.55 6.05
CA GLU A 176 -21.95 -2.09 5.09
C GLU A 176 -20.51 -2.59 5.37
N VAL A 177 -20.25 -3.06 6.61
CA VAL A 177 -19.07 -3.83 6.96
C VAL A 177 -19.49 -5.27 7.22
N ASN A 178 -19.20 -6.16 6.26
CA ASN A 178 -19.41 -7.59 6.44
C ASN A 178 -18.34 -8.19 7.36
N ASN A 179 -18.54 -9.44 7.80
CA ASN A 179 -17.61 -10.08 8.75
C ASN A 179 -16.20 -10.26 8.18
N GLU A 180 -16.08 -10.56 6.89
CA GLU A 180 -14.79 -10.78 6.23
C GLU A 180 -13.98 -9.48 6.14
N LEU A 181 -14.61 -8.39 5.69
CA LEU A 181 -14.03 -7.05 5.66
C LEU A 181 -13.64 -6.60 7.07
N ALA A 182 -14.50 -6.86 8.08
CA ALA A 182 -14.20 -6.52 9.46
C ALA A 182 -12.94 -7.24 9.98
N ASN A 183 -12.72 -8.50 9.59
CA ASN A 183 -11.53 -9.26 9.96
C ASN A 183 -10.27 -8.67 9.31
N ARG A 184 -10.33 -8.33 8.01
CA ARG A 184 -9.22 -7.70 7.30
C ARG A 184 -8.85 -6.34 7.87
N MET A 185 -9.86 -5.50 8.14
CA MET A 185 -9.65 -4.21 8.81
C MET A 185 -9.08 -4.38 10.23
N SER A 186 -9.48 -5.41 10.97
CA SER A 186 -8.95 -5.65 12.32
C SER A 186 -7.45 -5.96 12.27
N LEU A 187 -7.02 -6.81 11.33
CA LEU A 187 -5.60 -7.09 11.11
C LEU A 187 -4.85 -5.85 10.65
N PHE A 188 -5.44 -5.04 9.77
CA PHE A 188 -4.87 -3.77 9.34
C PHE A 188 -4.58 -2.87 10.56
N TYR A 189 -5.59 -2.53 11.36
CA TYR A 189 -5.43 -1.61 12.49
C TYR A 189 -4.67 -2.18 13.69
N ALA A 190 -4.53 -3.50 13.80
CA ALA A 190 -3.68 -4.14 14.81
C ALA A 190 -2.18 -3.87 14.58
N ASN A 191 -1.75 -3.65 13.33
CA ASN A 191 -0.36 -3.31 13.03
C ASN A 191 -0.02 -1.90 13.50
N ALA A 192 1.17 -1.69 14.06
CA ALA A 192 1.63 -0.36 14.47
C ALA A 192 1.67 0.63 13.30
N THR A 193 2.17 0.15 12.15
CA THR A 193 2.37 0.92 10.92
C THR A 193 1.59 0.28 9.75
N PRO A 194 0.25 0.42 9.75
CA PRO A 194 -0.61 -0.29 8.81
C PRO A 194 -0.34 0.05 7.34
N MET A 195 -0.13 1.32 6.99
CA MET A 195 0.15 1.72 5.62
C MET A 195 1.52 1.22 5.17
N LEU A 196 2.54 1.32 6.04
CA LEU A 196 3.88 0.84 5.72
C LEU A 196 3.90 -0.68 5.54
N LYS A 197 3.15 -1.42 6.36
CA LYS A 197 2.99 -2.87 6.19
C LYS A 197 2.36 -3.21 4.84
N THR A 198 1.32 -2.48 4.43
CA THR A 198 0.71 -2.64 3.10
C THR A 198 1.72 -2.40 1.97
N LEU A 199 2.52 -1.32 2.03
CA LEU A 199 3.53 -1.07 1.00
C LEU A 199 4.63 -2.12 0.98
N SER A 200 5.06 -2.60 2.15
CA SER A 200 6.05 -3.67 2.28
C SER A 200 5.55 -4.97 1.62
N ASP A 201 4.29 -5.33 1.87
CA ASP A 201 3.68 -6.53 1.29
C ASP A 201 3.49 -6.39 -0.22
N ALA A 202 3.02 -5.22 -0.68
CA ALA A 202 2.89 -4.89 -2.09
C ALA A 202 4.22 -4.99 -2.84
N THR A 203 5.31 -4.48 -2.25
CA THR A 203 6.66 -4.54 -2.82
C THR A 203 7.16 -5.99 -2.87
N THR A 204 6.94 -6.76 -1.81
CA THR A 204 7.31 -8.18 -1.74
C THR A 204 6.57 -8.99 -2.81
N LYS A 205 5.28 -8.72 -2.98
CA LYS A 205 4.43 -9.33 -4.01
C LYS A 205 4.90 -8.96 -5.41
N PHE A 206 5.20 -7.69 -5.68
CA PHE A 206 5.76 -7.22 -6.96
C PHE A 206 7.03 -7.99 -7.35
N VAL A 207 7.97 -8.15 -6.41
CA VAL A 207 9.21 -8.92 -6.66
C VAL A 207 8.91 -10.41 -6.89
N SER A 208 7.89 -10.95 -6.23
CA SER A 208 7.51 -12.37 -6.31
C SER A 208 6.78 -12.72 -7.62
N GLU A 209 5.94 -11.83 -8.15
CA GLU A 209 5.22 -12.05 -9.42
C GLU A 209 6.18 -12.30 -10.59
N MET A 210 7.30 -11.57 -10.64
CA MET A 210 8.33 -11.78 -11.66
C MET A 210 8.97 -13.17 -11.58
N LYS A 211 9.15 -13.72 -10.37
CA LYS A 211 9.64 -15.09 -10.17
C LYS A 211 8.54 -16.12 -10.49
N GLY A 212 7.29 -15.82 -10.14
CA GLY A 212 6.13 -16.67 -10.35
C GLY A 212 5.90 -17.01 -11.83
N CYS A 213 6.01 -16.04 -12.73
CA CYS A 213 5.86 -16.28 -14.17
C CYS A 213 6.85 -17.33 -14.70
N ILE A 214 8.12 -17.27 -14.26
CA ILE A 214 9.15 -18.23 -14.66
C ILE A 214 8.88 -19.60 -14.02
N LYS A 215 8.42 -19.63 -12.77
CA LYS A 215 8.09 -20.87 -12.06
C LYS A 215 6.93 -21.61 -12.72
N VAL A 216 5.85 -20.91 -13.08
CA VAL A 216 4.68 -21.50 -13.75
C VAL A 216 5.09 -22.14 -15.07
N LEU A 217 5.94 -21.48 -15.86
CA LEU A 217 6.48 -22.06 -17.09
C LEU A 217 7.30 -23.32 -16.80
N ARG A 218 8.16 -23.31 -15.77
CA ARG A 218 8.97 -24.48 -15.38
C ARG A 218 8.16 -25.67 -14.86
N GLU A 219 6.97 -25.44 -14.32
CA GLU A 219 6.07 -26.48 -13.81
C GLU A 219 5.23 -27.16 -14.92
N GLN A 220 5.24 -26.63 -16.16
CA GLN A 220 4.57 -27.27 -17.30
C GLN A 220 5.44 -28.35 -17.96
N GLN A 221 4.83 -29.20 -18.80
CA GLN A 221 5.59 -30.18 -19.60
C GLN A 221 6.64 -29.45 -20.45
N PRO A 222 7.94 -29.80 -20.37
CA PRO A 222 9.02 -29.04 -21.00
C PRO A 222 8.77 -28.74 -22.49
N ASN A 223 8.27 -29.72 -23.22
CA ASN A 223 8.02 -29.63 -24.66
C ASN A 223 6.95 -28.59 -25.06
N SER A 224 6.04 -28.21 -24.15
CA SER A 224 4.96 -27.25 -24.44
C SER A 224 5.33 -25.80 -24.15
N VAL A 225 6.40 -25.57 -23.38
CA VAL A 225 6.80 -24.23 -22.88
C VAL A 225 8.24 -23.85 -23.22
N GLU A 226 9.04 -24.76 -23.80
CA GLU A 226 10.44 -24.50 -24.14
C GLU A 226 10.59 -23.29 -25.07
N GLY A 227 9.65 -23.10 -26.01
CA GLY A 227 9.61 -21.91 -26.86
C GLY A 227 9.41 -20.60 -26.08
N LEU A 228 8.57 -20.62 -25.03
CA LEU A 228 8.32 -19.47 -24.16
C LEU A 228 9.51 -19.20 -23.24
N LEU A 229 10.13 -20.25 -22.69
CA LEU A 229 11.37 -20.12 -21.91
C LEU A 229 12.52 -19.60 -22.77
N ASN A 230 12.63 -20.04 -24.03
CA ASN A 230 13.62 -19.53 -24.97
C ASN A 230 13.35 -18.08 -25.38
N ALA A 231 12.08 -17.68 -25.55
CA ALA A 231 11.75 -16.26 -25.73
C ALA A 231 12.20 -15.43 -24.51
N LEU A 232 12.02 -15.94 -23.29
CA LEU A 232 12.53 -15.28 -22.09
C LEU A 232 14.07 -15.28 -22.02
N ARG A 233 14.76 -16.32 -22.51
CA ARG A 233 16.23 -16.40 -22.52
C ARG A 233 16.88 -15.47 -23.54
N TYR A 234 16.32 -15.40 -24.74
CA TYR A 234 17.00 -14.80 -25.90
C TYR A 234 16.38 -13.47 -26.34
N THR A 235 15.10 -13.25 -26.08
CA THR A 235 14.39 -12.01 -26.48
C THR A 235 14.35 -10.99 -25.34
N THR A 236 14.61 -11.40 -24.10
CA THR A 236 14.66 -10.48 -22.97
C THR A 236 15.97 -9.70 -22.96
N LYS A 237 15.88 -8.41 -23.28
CA LYS A 237 17.02 -7.51 -23.43
C LYS A 237 17.96 -7.46 -22.22
N HIS A 238 17.44 -7.68 -21.01
CA HIS A 238 18.16 -7.40 -19.76
C HIS A 238 18.35 -8.62 -18.86
N LEU A 239 18.09 -9.82 -19.38
CA LEU A 239 18.29 -11.04 -18.60
C LEU A 239 19.75 -11.17 -18.12
N ASN A 240 20.70 -10.68 -18.93
CA ASN A 240 22.13 -10.83 -18.68
C ASN A 240 22.75 -9.67 -17.86
N ASP A 241 22.02 -8.58 -17.63
CA ASP A 241 22.52 -7.39 -16.91
C ASP A 241 22.98 -7.74 -15.49
N GLU A 242 24.04 -7.11 -14.99
CA GLU A 242 24.58 -7.36 -13.65
C GLU A 242 23.56 -7.11 -12.53
N THR A 243 22.63 -6.18 -12.77
CA THR A 243 21.55 -5.78 -11.87
C THR A 243 20.42 -6.82 -11.80
N THR A 244 20.33 -7.74 -12.76
CA THR A 244 19.28 -8.76 -12.79
C THR A 244 19.52 -9.83 -11.72
N SER A 245 18.47 -10.11 -10.91
CA SER A 245 18.52 -11.04 -9.78
C SER A 245 19.16 -12.40 -10.15
N LYS A 246 20.19 -12.80 -9.40
CA LYS A 246 20.86 -14.11 -9.56
C LYS A 246 19.89 -15.29 -9.53
N GLN A 247 18.83 -15.18 -8.73
CA GLN A 247 17.82 -16.22 -8.62
C GLN A 247 16.99 -16.34 -9.91
N ILE A 248 16.62 -15.22 -10.54
CA ILE A 248 15.90 -15.21 -11.83
C ILE A 248 16.78 -15.79 -12.95
N LYS A 249 18.06 -15.41 -12.98
CA LYS A 249 19.04 -16.00 -13.92
C LYS A 249 19.11 -17.51 -13.74
N SER A 250 19.28 -17.98 -12.51
CA SER A 250 19.29 -19.42 -12.19
C SER A 250 18.01 -20.14 -12.61
N MET A 251 16.83 -19.53 -12.41
CA MET A 251 15.55 -20.11 -12.82
C MET A 251 15.38 -20.21 -14.35
N LEU A 252 16.13 -19.44 -15.14
CA LEU A 252 16.08 -19.47 -16.61
C LEU A 252 17.25 -20.21 -17.26
N GLN A 253 18.26 -20.66 -16.50
CA GLN A 253 19.36 -21.48 -17.04
C GLN A 253 18.84 -22.81 -17.58
N ALA A 254 19.25 -23.22 -18.78
CA ALA A 254 18.95 -24.56 -19.28
C ALA A 254 19.52 -25.60 -18.29
N ASN A 255 18.69 -26.59 -17.93
CA ASN A 255 19.18 -27.76 -17.19
C ASN A 255 20.02 -28.64 -18.13
#